data_AF-A0A2M9NUQ0-F1
#
_entry.id   AF-A0A2M9NUQ0-F1
#
_cell.length_a   1.000
_cell.length_b   1.000
_cell.length_c   1.000
_cell.angle_alpha   90.00
_cell.angle_beta   90.00
_cell.angle_gamma   90.00
#
_symmetry.space_group_name_H-M   'P 1'
#
loop_
_entity.id
_entity.type
_entity.pdbx_description
1 polymer ?
#
loop_
_entity_poly.entity_id
_entity_poly.type
_entity_poly.pdbx_seq_one_letter_code
_entity_poly.pdbx_strand_id
1 'polypeptide(L)' 'MKQLEREIESIEVIDGSVVNTIAIGNEVGGEVVSDIIQHDGVFKLYNVKDELITEIKLPVISVKY' A
#
# COMPACT_ATOMS: atom_id res chain seq x y z
N MET A 1 -9.81 -23.49 -5.31
CA MET A 1 -10.36 -22.35 -6.07
C MET A 1 -9.27 -21.31 -6.11
N LYS A 2 -8.82 -20.84 -7.29
CA LYS A 2 -7.82 -19.77 -7.37
C LYS A 2 -8.53 -18.49 -6.94
N GLN A 3 -8.19 -17.98 -5.76
CA GLN A 3 -8.59 -16.65 -5.33
C GLN A 3 -7.97 -15.69 -6.36
N LEU A 4 -8.80 -14.94 -7.08
CA LEU A 4 -8.32 -13.87 -7.96
C LEU A 4 -7.67 -12.85 -7.02
N GLU A 5 -6.34 -12.81 -6.95
CA GLU A 5 -5.63 -11.75 -6.25
C GLU A 5 -6.04 -10.46 -6.94
N ARG A 6 -6.89 -9.67 -6.28
CA ARG A 6 -7.26 -8.35 -6.77
C ARG A 6 -6.14 -7.41 -6.38
N GLU A 7 -5.66 -6.65 -7.36
CA GLU A 7 -4.66 -5.61 -7.16
C GLU A 7 -5.19 -4.57 -6.16
N ILE A 8 -4.37 -4.15 -5.20
CA ILE A 8 -4.78 -3.17 -4.20
C ILE A 8 -4.60 -1.77 -4.81
N GLU A 9 -5.70 -1.08 -5.07
CA GLU A 9 -5.68 0.29 -5.62
C GLU A 9 -5.18 1.30 -4.59
N SER A 10 -5.60 1.15 -3.33
CA SER A 10 -5.22 2.04 -2.24
C SER A 10 -5.46 1.46 -0.85
N ILE A 11 -4.81 2.06 0.15
CA ILE A 11 -5.01 1.80 1.57
C ILE A 11 -5.22 3.11 2.34
N GLU A 12 -6.00 3.03 3.41
CA GLU A 12 -6.13 4.11 4.39
C GLU A 12 -5.40 3.74 5.67
N VAL A 13 -4.52 4.62 6.12
CA VAL A 13 -3.70 4.45 7.32
C VAL A 13 -4.01 5.52 8.35
N ILE A 14 -3.95 5.17 9.62
CA ILE A 14 -4.07 6.13 10.73
C ILE A 14 -2.69 6.57 11.19
N ASP A 15 -2.45 7.89 11.20
CA ASP A 15 -1.34 8.53 11.89
C ASP A 15 -1.88 9.47 12.97
N GLY A 16 -1.84 9.02 14.23
CA GLY A 16 -2.46 9.72 15.35
C GLY A 16 -3.97 9.88 15.17
N SER A 17 -4.43 11.11 14.93
CA SER A 17 -5.84 11.45 14.69
C SER A 17 -6.17 11.71 13.21
N VAL A 18 -5.20 11.50 12.31
CA VAL A 18 -5.34 11.80 10.87
C VAL A 18 -5.41 10.50 10.09
N VAL A 19 -6.37 10.41 9.16
CA VAL A 19 -6.43 9.34 8.15
C VAL A 19 -5.72 9.81 6.89
N ASN A 20 -4.75 9.04 6.43
CA ASN A 20 -4.03 9.27 5.19
C ASN A 20 -4.35 8.17 4.18
N THR A 21 -4.50 8.53 2.92
CA THR A 21 -4.69 7.57 1.83
C THR A 21 -3.39 7.41 1.06
N ILE A 22 -2.93 6.17 0.91
CA ILE A 22 -1.81 5.79 0.06
C ILE A 22 -2.39 5.00 -1.11
N ALA A 23 -2.24 5.51 -2.32
CA ALA A 23 -2.77 4.90 -3.54
C ALA A 23 -1.66 4.67 -4.56
N ILE A 24 -1.90 3.75 -5.50
CA ILE A 24 -1.08 3.65 -6.71
C ILE A 24 -1.06 5.03 -7.40
N GLY A 25 0.13 5.48 -7.80
CA GLY A 25 0.37 6.80 -8.37
C GLY A 25 0.76 7.89 -7.37
N ASN A 26 0.62 7.66 -6.06
CA ASN A 26 1.11 8.61 -5.05
C ASN A 26 2.64 8.53 -4.90
N GLU A 27 3.26 9.65 -4.53
CA GLU A 27 4.68 9.70 -4.18
C GLU A 27 4.87 9.39 -2.68
N VAL A 28 5.73 8.42 -2.37
CA VAL A 28 6.12 8.03 -1.01
C VAL A 28 7.63 7.86 -0.98
N GLY A 29 8.32 8.55 -0.07
CA GLY A 29 9.78 8.43 0.06
C GLY A 29 10.57 8.91 -1.17
N GLY A 30 9.98 9.75 -2.02
CA GLY A 30 10.60 10.22 -3.27
C GLY A 30 10.39 9.30 -4.47
N GLU A 31 9.65 8.20 -4.32
CA GLU A 31 9.34 7.24 -5.37
C GLU A 31 7.81 7.18 -5.59
N VAL A 32 7.39 6.89 -6.82
CA VAL A 32 5.97 6.71 -7.15
C VAL A 32 5.57 5.27 -6.85
N VAL A 33 4.52 5.09 -6.05
CA VAL A 33 3.92 3.78 -5.77
C VAL A 33 3.30 3.23 -7.05
N SER A 34 3.76 2.08 -7.50
CA SER A 34 3.18 1.36 -8.64
C SER A 34 2.38 0.13 -8.23
N ASP A 35 2.69 -0.45 -7.07
CA ASP A 35 2.01 -1.65 -6.57
C ASP A 35 1.97 -1.64 -5.04
N ILE A 36 0.94 -2.28 -4.49
CA ILE A 36 0.70 -2.45 -3.06
C ILE A 36 0.43 -3.93 -2.80
N ILE A 37 1.33 -4.60 -2.09
CA ILE A 37 1.23 -6.03 -1.81
C ILE A 37 1.09 -6.24 -0.31
N GLN A 38 0.14 -7.08 0.11
CA GLN A 38 0.06 -7.56 1.48
C GLN A 38 0.77 -8.90 1.62
N HIS A 39 1.75 -8.99 2.52
CA HIS A 39 2.44 -10.23 2.85
C HIS A 39 2.58 -10.36 4.37
N ASP A 40 2.16 -11.49 4.93
CA ASP A 40 2.16 -11.74 6.39
C ASP A 40 1.49 -10.63 7.21
N GLY A 41 0.42 -10.06 6.67
CA GLY A 41 -0.34 -8.97 7.32
C GLY A 41 0.30 -7.58 7.19
N VAL A 42 1.48 -7.46 6.57
CA VAL A 42 2.18 -6.20 6.33
C VAL A 42 1.95 -5.74 4.89
N PHE A 43 1.53 -4.48 4.71
CA PHE A 43 1.42 -3.87 3.39
C PHE A 43 2.77 -3.29 2.97
N LYS A 44 3.17 -3.57 1.74
CA LYS A 44 4.46 -3.17 1.16
C LYS A 44 4.18 -2.39 -0.11
N LEU A 45 4.84 -1.25 -0.25
CA LEU A 45 4.74 -0.39 -1.43
C LEU A 45 5.92 -0.66 -2.35
N TYR A 46 5.67 -0.82 -3.63
CA TYR A 46 6.70 -1.05 -4.64
C TYR A 46 6.65 0.05 -5.71
N ASN A 47 7.82 0.36 -6.29
CA ASN A 47 7.93 1.25 -7.44
C ASN A 47 7.85 0.47 -8.76
N VAL A 48 7.83 1.20 -9.88
CA VAL A 48 7.70 0.63 -11.24
C VAL A 48 8.83 -0.33 -11.66
N LYS A 49 9.88 -0.45 -10.85
CA LYS A 49 11.01 -1.38 -11.04
C LYS A 49 10.91 -2.61 -10.12
N ASP A 50 9.77 -2.80 -9.45
CA ASP A 50 9.55 -3.81 -8.41
C ASP A 50 10.48 -3.67 -7.19
N GLU A 51 11.01 -2.47 -6.95
CA GLU A 51 11.84 -2.17 -5.78
C GLU A 51 10.93 -1.77 -4.61
N LEU A 52 11.21 -2.32 -3.43
CA LEU A 52 10.49 -1.97 -2.21
C LEU A 52 10.76 -0.50 -1.85
N ILE A 53 9.71 0.31 -1.82
CA ILE A 53 9.77 1.70 -1.34
C ILE A 53 9.77 1.70 0.19
N THR A 54 8.75 1.08 0.79
CA THR A 54 8.59 1.02 2.25
C THR A 54 7.59 -0.05 2.68
N GLU A 55 7.65 -0.39 3.96
CA GLU A 55 6.65 -1.23 4.64
C GLU A 55 5.76 -0.35 5.51
N ILE A 56 4.45 -0.57 5.43
CA ILE A 56 3.47 0.18 6.21
C ILE A 56 3.47 -0.33 7.65
N LYS A 57 3.98 0.52 8.55
CA LYS A 57 4.00 0.28 10.00
C LYS A 57 2.83 0.93 10.75
N LEU A 58 2.00 1.68 10.03
CA LEU A 58 0.81 2.34 10.58
C LEU A 58 -0.40 1.40 10.54
N PRO A 59 -1.36 1.55 11.47
CA PRO A 59 -2.62 0.81 11.40
C PRO A 59 -3.36 1.09 10.08
N VAL A 60 -3.62 0.04 9.31
CA VAL A 60 -4.47 0.10 8.12
C VAL A 60 -5.92 -0.13 8.52
N ILE A 61 -6.82 0.76 8.11
CA ILE A 61 -8.24 0.71 8.47
C ILE A 61 -9.16 0.39 7.30
N SER A 62 -8.67 0.59 6.07
CA SER A 62 -9.41 0.29 4.85
C SER A 62 -8.45 -0.10 3.74
N VAL A 63 -8.90 -1.02 2.89
CA VAL A 63 -8.17 -1.49 1.70
C VAL A 63 -9.14 -1.45 0.55
N LYS A 64 -8.74 -0.79 -0.55
CA LYS A 64 -9.49 -0.74 -1.79
C LYS A 64 -8.80 -1.64 -2.83
N TYR A 65 -9.60 -2.47 -3.48
CA TYR A 65 -9.22 -3.43 -4.52
C TYR A 65 -9.93 -3.12 -5.83
#